data_AF-W7CY84-F1
#
_entry.id   AF-W7CY84-F1
#
_cell.length_a   1.000
_cell.length_b   1.000
_cell.length_c   1.000
_cell.angle_alpha   90.00
_cell.angle_beta   90.00
_cell.angle_gamma   90.00
#
_symmetry.space_group_name_H-M   'P 1'
#
loop_
_entity.id
_entity.type
_entity.pdbx_description
1 polymer ?
#
loop_
_entity_poly.entity_id
_entity_poly.type
_entity_poly.pdbx_seq_one_letter_code
_entity_poly.pdbx_strand_id
1 'polypeptide(L)'
;MIIGVFVINPAIRMPALTEFTSGGGPVIAGPVWPFISITIACGAISGFHAFVGSGTTPKMINKWRDIRMVASGAMLVECLVAIMALLAATALHPADYFAINATPEVFRTLGMSVVDLPHLSQEIGMDLEGRTGGAVTLAVGMTSIFTRLSFFDTMAPYFYQFVILFEAVFILTAIDAGTRVARYLIQDFFGELYKPLKQVNWLPGTIFASVLACFAWGYLLYSGDISSIWVLFGVSNQLMAVIGLIIGATVILKMASNKHYWLTCLIPLAYLYVTVNTASFWMMKQVYFNPANAGFSIVNGILSLIMLVLAVIILVTAIRQWRHLWQQRRTPLGIEGEALATAKNTLL
;
A
#
# COMPACT_ATOMS: atom_id res chain seq x y z
N MET A 1 7.95 15.89 -16.19
CA MET A 1 7.11 14.68 -16.29
C MET A 1 5.63 15.01 -16.51
N ILE A 2 4.92 15.56 -15.52
CA ILE A 2 3.46 15.83 -15.64
C ILE A 2 3.12 16.67 -16.88
N ILE A 3 3.74 17.85 -17.02
CA ILE A 3 3.53 18.74 -18.18
C ILE A 3 3.82 18.00 -19.50
N GLY A 4 4.90 17.21 -19.53
CA GLY A 4 5.30 16.47 -20.73
C GLY A 4 4.23 15.46 -21.17
N VAL A 5 3.62 14.74 -20.24
CA VAL A 5 2.52 13.80 -20.57
C VAL A 5 1.30 14.53 -21.12
N PHE A 6 0.93 15.69 -20.57
CA PHE A 6 -0.15 16.51 -21.12
C PHE A 6 0.14 17.03 -22.53
N VAL A 7 1.39 17.42 -22.80
CA VAL A 7 1.81 17.92 -24.12
C VAL A 7 1.85 16.80 -25.15
N ILE A 8 2.39 15.63 -24.79
CA ILE A 8 2.55 14.49 -25.70
C ILE A 8 1.21 13.78 -25.93
N ASN A 9 0.32 13.78 -24.93
CA ASN A 9 -0.99 13.13 -24.96
C ASN A 9 -0.92 11.68 -25.49
N PRO A 10 -0.22 10.77 -24.79
CA PRO A 10 -0.04 9.40 -25.28
C PRO A 10 -1.38 8.67 -25.35
N ALA A 11 -1.60 7.98 -26.47
CA ALA A 11 -2.78 7.13 -26.63
C ALA A 11 -2.71 5.96 -25.63
N ILE A 12 -3.77 5.79 -24.83
CA ILE A 12 -3.95 4.64 -23.96
C ILE A 12 -4.27 3.43 -24.85
N ARG A 13 -3.38 2.43 -24.84
CA ARG A 13 -3.50 1.21 -25.66
C ARG A 13 -4.13 0.05 -24.88
N MET A 14 -4.02 0.05 -23.56
CA MET A 14 -4.64 -0.95 -22.71
C MET A 14 -6.17 -0.79 -22.73
N PRO A 15 -6.96 -1.88 -22.90
CA PRO A 15 -8.41 -1.79 -22.82
C PRO A 15 -8.87 -1.39 -21.41
N ALA A 16 -10.04 -0.75 -21.32
CA ALA A 16 -10.61 -0.31 -20.03
C ALA A 16 -10.87 -1.48 -19.07
N LEU A 17 -11.20 -2.66 -19.62
CA LEU A 17 -11.31 -3.93 -18.89
C LEU A 17 -10.55 -5.00 -19.65
N THR A 18 -9.71 -5.75 -18.95
CA THR A 18 -8.98 -6.90 -19.52
C THR A 18 -9.79 -8.18 -19.33
N GLU A 19 -9.42 -9.25 -20.02
CA GLU A 19 -10.04 -10.58 -19.81
C GLU A 19 -9.77 -11.16 -18.41
N PHE A 20 -8.78 -10.63 -17.70
CA PHE A 20 -8.34 -11.09 -16.39
C PHE A 20 -9.14 -10.50 -15.22
N THR A 21 -10.24 -9.78 -15.48
CA THR A 21 -11.06 -9.18 -14.40
C THR A 21 -11.61 -10.21 -13.41
N SER A 22 -11.88 -11.41 -13.91
CA SER A 22 -12.42 -12.54 -13.14
C SER A 22 -11.33 -13.43 -12.53
N GLY A 23 -10.05 -13.07 -12.69
CA GLY A 23 -8.89 -13.84 -12.23
C GLY A 23 -8.17 -14.56 -13.37
N GLY A 24 -7.16 -15.36 -13.04
CA GLY A 24 -6.30 -16.05 -14.01
C GLY A 24 -5.30 -15.13 -14.71
N GLY A 25 -5.05 -13.94 -14.16
CA GLY A 25 -4.11 -12.99 -14.73
C GLY A 25 -2.65 -13.47 -14.70
N PRO A 26 -1.82 -13.07 -15.67
CA PRO A 26 -0.43 -13.51 -15.77
C PRO A 26 0.48 -12.93 -14.67
N VAL A 27 0.05 -11.82 -14.05
CA VAL A 27 0.79 -11.15 -12.95
C VAL A 27 0.18 -11.49 -11.59
N ILE A 28 -1.16 -11.50 -11.51
CA ILE A 28 -1.90 -11.81 -10.28
C ILE A 28 -3.05 -12.76 -10.64
N ALA A 29 -3.09 -13.91 -9.99
CA ALA A 29 -4.07 -14.96 -10.29
C ALA A 29 -5.49 -14.65 -9.77
N GLY A 30 -5.61 -13.82 -8.73
CA GLY A 30 -6.90 -13.47 -8.12
C GLY A 30 -7.75 -12.52 -8.98
N PRO A 31 -9.09 -12.53 -8.83
CA PRO A 31 -9.98 -11.58 -9.50
C PRO A 31 -9.75 -10.13 -9.04
N VAL A 32 -10.16 -9.15 -9.85
CA VAL A 32 -9.98 -7.71 -9.53
C VAL A 32 -10.56 -7.36 -8.17
N TRP A 33 -11.81 -7.74 -7.88
CA TRP A 33 -12.32 -7.69 -6.51
C TRP A 33 -12.25 -9.09 -5.90
N PRO A 34 -11.68 -9.25 -4.69
CA PRO A 34 -11.23 -8.21 -3.74
C PRO A 34 -9.76 -7.78 -3.86
N PHE A 35 -8.98 -8.32 -4.82
CA PHE A 35 -7.53 -8.20 -4.80
C PHE A 35 -7.01 -6.79 -5.04
N ILE A 36 -7.68 -5.97 -5.84
CA ILE A 36 -7.27 -4.60 -6.17
C ILE A 36 -7.01 -3.73 -4.93
N SER A 37 -7.78 -3.93 -3.85
CA SER A 37 -7.63 -3.16 -2.62
C SER A 37 -6.47 -3.64 -1.73
N ILE A 38 -5.99 -4.86 -1.93
CA ILE A 38 -4.88 -5.42 -1.13
C ILE A 38 -3.56 -5.45 -1.92
N THR A 39 -3.60 -5.54 -3.25
CA THR A 39 -2.39 -5.60 -4.09
C THR A 39 -1.81 -4.22 -4.34
N ILE A 40 -2.65 -3.18 -4.37
CA ILE A 40 -2.22 -1.78 -4.42
C ILE A 40 -1.83 -1.35 -3.01
N ALA A 41 -0.52 -1.31 -2.73
CA ALA A 41 0.01 -1.01 -1.40
C ALA A 41 -0.38 0.38 -0.89
N CYS A 42 -0.02 1.43 -1.65
CA CYS A 42 -0.27 2.84 -1.29
C CYS A 42 -1.57 3.39 -1.91
N GLY A 43 -2.67 2.63 -1.81
CA GLY A 43 -3.98 3.06 -2.32
C GLY A 43 -4.67 4.12 -1.45
N ALA A 44 -5.89 4.51 -1.85
CA ALA A 44 -6.72 5.53 -1.18
C ALA A 44 -6.99 5.25 0.32
N ILE A 45 -6.75 4.01 0.77
CA ILE A 45 -6.78 3.60 2.18
C ILE A 45 -5.51 2.77 2.43
N SER A 46 -4.60 3.26 3.27
CA SER A 46 -3.32 2.60 3.59
C SER A 46 -3.07 2.60 5.11
N GLY A 47 -2.81 1.41 5.66
CA GLY A 47 -2.55 1.22 7.08
C GLY A 47 -1.18 1.73 7.47
N PHE A 48 -0.17 1.46 6.64
CA PHE A 48 1.18 1.97 6.84
C PHE A 48 1.19 3.50 6.92
N HIS A 49 0.47 4.21 6.04
CA HIS A 49 0.35 5.67 6.12
C HIS A 49 -0.32 6.13 7.43
N ALA A 50 -1.38 5.47 7.87
CA ALA A 50 -2.06 5.83 9.12
C ALA A 50 -1.13 5.67 10.34
N PHE A 51 -0.37 4.58 10.43
CA PHE A 51 0.46 4.28 11.58
C PHE A 51 1.81 5.01 11.54
N VAL A 52 2.53 4.98 10.43
CA VAL A 52 3.82 5.67 10.29
C VAL A 52 3.62 7.18 10.28
N GLY A 53 2.57 7.65 9.60
CA GLY A 53 2.20 9.07 9.58
C GLY A 53 1.89 9.62 10.97
N SER A 54 1.41 8.80 11.91
CA SER A 54 1.17 9.23 13.30
C SER A 54 2.46 9.62 14.04
N GLY A 55 3.64 9.11 13.63
CA GLY A 55 4.92 9.45 14.23
C GLY A 55 5.63 10.68 13.65
N THR A 56 5.24 11.09 12.44
CA THR A 56 5.86 12.19 11.67
C THR A 56 4.94 13.39 11.51
N THR A 57 3.70 13.17 11.09
CA THR A 57 2.72 14.22 10.77
C THR A 57 2.49 15.19 11.94
N PRO A 58 2.30 14.75 13.20
CA PRO A 58 2.11 15.67 14.32
C PRO A 58 3.28 16.61 14.56
N LYS A 59 4.51 16.20 14.22
CA LYS A 59 5.73 17.01 14.37
C LYS A 59 5.89 18.06 13.27
N MET A 60 5.10 17.94 12.19
CA MET A 60 5.09 18.86 11.05
C MET A 60 3.95 19.88 11.12
N ILE A 61 3.09 19.79 12.14
CA ILE A 61 1.90 20.62 12.30
C ILE A 61 2.15 21.65 13.40
N ASN A 62 2.05 22.94 13.06
CA ASN A 62 2.11 24.03 14.04
C ASN A 62 0.71 24.44 14.52
N LYS A 63 -0.29 24.39 13.63
CA LYS A 63 -1.70 24.72 13.92
C LYS A 63 -2.66 23.77 13.20
N TRP A 64 -3.88 23.62 13.72
CA TRP A 64 -4.91 22.72 13.16
C TRP A 64 -5.19 22.89 11.66
N ARG A 65 -5.03 24.10 11.12
CA ARG A 65 -5.23 24.37 9.69
C ARG A 65 -4.18 23.70 8.80
N ASP A 66 -2.98 23.42 9.33
CA ASP A 66 -1.88 22.81 8.57
C ASP A 66 -2.17 21.34 8.22
N ILE A 67 -3.04 20.67 9.00
CA ILE A 67 -3.42 19.26 8.79
C ILE A 67 -3.89 19.00 7.36
N ARG A 68 -4.66 19.92 6.77
CA ARG A 68 -5.16 19.75 5.40
C ARG A 68 -4.03 19.69 4.38
N MET A 69 -3.03 20.55 4.52
CA MET A 69 -1.90 20.60 3.58
C MET A 69 -0.93 19.43 3.83
N VAL A 70 -0.59 19.17 5.09
CA VAL A 70 0.41 18.16 5.45
C VAL A 70 -0.12 16.74 5.25
N ALA A 71 -1.34 16.43 5.69
CA ALA A 71 -1.91 15.09 5.56
C ALA A 71 -2.63 14.91 4.21
N SER A 72 -3.72 15.64 3.99
CA SER A 72 -4.54 15.46 2.78
C SER A 72 -3.80 15.90 1.51
N GLY A 73 -3.06 17.01 1.56
CA GLY A 73 -2.28 17.50 0.43
C GLY A 73 -1.18 16.53 0.00
N ALA A 74 -0.47 15.90 0.94
CA ALA A 74 0.53 14.88 0.63
C ALA A 74 -0.10 13.66 -0.09
N MET A 75 -1.24 13.17 0.40
CA MET A 75 -1.95 12.06 -0.24
C MET A 75 -2.44 12.42 -1.65
N LEU A 76 -2.87 13.67 -1.89
CA LEU A 76 -3.26 14.13 -3.24
C LEU A 76 -2.07 14.14 -4.22
N VAL A 77 -0.88 14.54 -3.75
CA VAL A 77 0.34 14.51 -4.57
C VAL A 77 0.75 13.06 -4.88
N GLU A 78 0.60 12.14 -3.93
CA GLU A 78 0.82 10.71 -4.16
C GLU A 78 -0.17 10.13 -5.19
N CYS A 79 -1.46 10.50 -5.11
CA CYS A 79 -2.45 10.13 -6.12
C CYS A 79 -2.09 10.65 -7.52
N LEU A 80 -1.53 11.86 -7.61
CA LEU A 80 -1.04 12.39 -8.89
C LEU A 80 0.06 11.49 -9.47
N VAL A 81 1.04 11.09 -8.66
CA VAL A 81 2.10 10.16 -9.09
C VAL A 81 1.52 8.81 -9.51
N ALA A 82 0.54 8.28 -8.79
CA ALA A 82 -0.14 7.03 -9.14
C ALA A 82 -0.85 7.11 -10.50
N ILE A 83 -1.50 8.23 -10.83
CA ILE A 83 -2.10 8.48 -12.14
C ILE A 83 -1.02 8.50 -13.23
N MET A 84 0.12 9.17 -12.98
CA MET A 84 1.22 9.20 -13.94
C MET A 84 1.78 7.80 -14.21
N ALA A 85 1.89 6.96 -13.19
CA ALA A 85 2.33 5.57 -13.34
C ALA A 85 1.32 4.73 -14.12
N LEU A 86 0.03 4.91 -13.86
CA LEU A 86 -1.03 4.25 -14.62
C LEU A 86 -1.00 4.66 -16.10
N LEU A 87 -0.83 5.95 -16.40
CA LEU A 87 -0.70 6.45 -17.77
C LEU A 87 0.52 5.87 -18.48
N ALA A 88 1.68 5.84 -17.82
CA ALA A 88 2.89 5.25 -18.38
C ALA A 88 2.71 3.76 -18.70
N ALA A 89 2.12 2.99 -17.77
CA ALA A 89 1.87 1.57 -17.94
C ALA A 89 0.85 1.28 -19.07
N THR A 90 -0.24 2.06 -19.14
CA THR A 90 -1.34 1.83 -20.08
C THR A 90 -1.10 2.41 -21.48
N ALA A 91 -0.09 3.27 -21.63
CA ALA A 91 0.40 3.75 -22.92
C ALA A 91 1.23 2.70 -23.68
N LEU A 92 1.82 1.73 -22.97
CA LEU A 92 2.55 0.62 -23.59
C LEU A 92 1.59 -0.30 -24.36
N HIS A 93 2.12 -0.95 -25.40
CA HIS A 93 1.35 -2.01 -26.06
C HIS A 93 1.08 -3.15 -25.06
N PRO A 94 -0.14 -3.73 -25.01
CA PRO A 94 -0.47 -4.77 -24.04
C PRO A 94 0.49 -5.97 -24.06
N ALA A 95 0.92 -6.41 -25.24
CA ALA A 95 1.90 -7.50 -25.37
C ALA A 95 3.25 -7.14 -24.74
N ASP A 96 3.73 -5.90 -24.92
CA ASP A 96 5.00 -5.44 -24.34
C ASP A 96 4.88 -5.30 -22.82
N TYR A 97 3.75 -4.77 -22.34
CA TYR A 97 3.45 -4.69 -20.91
C TYR A 97 3.49 -6.07 -20.24
N PHE A 98 2.85 -7.09 -20.84
CA PHE A 98 2.85 -8.43 -20.28
C PHE A 98 4.21 -9.14 -20.43
N ALA A 99 4.96 -8.89 -21.51
CA ALA A 99 6.31 -9.41 -21.67
C ALA A 99 7.29 -8.88 -20.62
N ILE A 100 7.12 -7.62 -20.18
CA ILE A 100 7.91 -7.05 -19.08
C ILE A 100 7.49 -7.66 -17.72
N ASN A 101 6.18 -7.76 -17.48
CA ASN A 101 5.63 -8.02 -16.14
C ASN A 101 5.31 -9.48 -15.81
N ALA A 102 5.33 -10.39 -16.78
CA ALA A 102 5.20 -11.82 -16.56
C ALA A 102 6.56 -12.51 -16.76
N THR A 103 6.74 -13.70 -16.18
CA THR A 103 7.93 -14.50 -16.54
C THR A 103 7.85 -14.93 -18.01
N PRO A 104 8.99 -15.15 -18.70
CA PRO A 104 8.98 -15.57 -20.10
C PRO A 104 8.13 -16.81 -20.36
N GLU A 105 8.07 -17.75 -19.41
CA GLU A 105 7.24 -18.95 -19.48
C GLU A 105 5.74 -18.60 -19.45
N VAL A 106 5.33 -17.71 -18.54
CA VAL A 106 3.93 -17.28 -18.43
C VAL A 106 3.53 -16.46 -19.65
N PHE A 107 4.38 -15.53 -20.10
CA PHE A 107 4.11 -14.70 -21.28
C PHE A 107 3.86 -15.54 -22.54
N ARG A 108 4.65 -16.60 -22.76
CA ARG A 108 4.46 -17.53 -23.90
C ARG A 108 3.08 -18.19 -23.90
N THR A 109 2.46 -18.40 -22.75
CA THR A 109 1.11 -19.00 -22.68
C THR A 109 0.00 -18.05 -23.14
N LEU A 110 0.27 -16.74 -23.20
CA LEU A 110 -0.70 -15.73 -23.64
C LEU A 110 -0.87 -15.69 -25.16
N GLY A 111 0.01 -16.34 -25.94
CA GLY A 111 -0.06 -16.32 -27.40
C GLY A 111 0.13 -14.93 -28.02
N MET A 112 0.70 -13.99 -27.26
CA MET A 112 0.98 -12.63 -27.71
C MET A 112 2.40 -12.54 -28.31
N SER A 113 2.61 -11.57 -29.20
CA SER A 113 3.95 -11.21 -29.70
C SER A 113 4.25 -9.77 -29.35
N VAL A 114 5.45 -9.51 -28.85
CA VAL A 114 5.94 -8.17 -28.56
C VAL A 114 5.98 -7.32 -29.84
N VAL A 115 5.76 -6.01 -29.70
CA VAL A 115 5.67 -5.06 -30.82
C VAL A 115 6.80 -4.04 -30.70
N ASP A 116 6.78 -3.21 -29.66
CA ASP A 116 7.75 -2.13 -29.49
C ASP A 116 8.91 -2.55 -28.57
N LEU A 117 8.76 -3.64 -27.80
CA LEU A 117 9.75 -4.07 -26.80
C LEU A 117 11.17 -4.29 -27.35
N PRO A 118 11.39 -4.95 -28.51
CA PRO A 118 12.74 -5.17 -29.02
C PRO A 118 13.48 -3.86 -29.33
N HIS A 119 12.76 -2.87 -29.87
CA HIS A 119 13.31 -1.55 -30.14
C HIS A 119 13.64 -0.81 -28.84
N LEU A 120 12.70 -0.83 -27.87
CA LEU A 120 12.91 -0.21 -26.56
C LEU A 120 14.11 -0.82 -25.82
N SER A 121 14.28 -2.15 -25.87
CA SER A 121 15.45 -2.84 -25.29
C SER A 121 16.76 -2.40 -25.95
N GLN A 122 16.77 -2.19 -27.27
CA GLN A 122 17.94 -1.68 -28.00
C GLN A 122 18.25 -0.22 -27.62
N GLU A 123 17.23 0.65 -27.61
CA GLU A 123 17.40 2.07 -27.26
C GLU A 123 17.85 2.26 -25.81
N ILE A 124 17.32 1.47 -24.87
CA ILE A 124 17.68 1.54 -23.46
C ILE A 124 19.03 0.83 -23.21
N GLY A 125 19.39 -0.13 -24.05
CA GLY A 125 20.65 -0.88 -23.95
C GLY A 125 20.60 -2.03 -22.94
N MET A 126 19.42 -2.57 -22.66
CA MET A 126 19.25 -3.74 -21.79
C MET A 126 18.04 -4.57 -22.21
N ASP A 127 18.08 -5.87 -21.91
CA ASP A 127 16.92 -6.73 -22.09
C ASP A 127 15.84 -6.42 -21.04
N LEU A 128 14.60 -6.22 -21.49
CA LEU A 128 13.45 -5.82 -20.69
C LEU A 128 12.46 -6.97 -20.48
N GLU A 129 12.59 -8.10 -21.19
CA GLU A 129 11.70 -9.24 -21.05
C GLU A 129 11.85 -9.87 -19.65
N GLY A 130 10.73 -10.19 -19.00
CA GLY A 130 10.71 -10.82 -17.69
C GLY A 130 11.27 -9.98 -16.54
N ARG A 131 11.58 -8.69 -16.78
CA ARG A 131 12.00 -7.75 -15.74
C ARG A 131 10.78 -7.22 -14.99
N THR A 132 10.16 -8.12 -14.24
CA THR A 132 8.91 -7.86 -13.53
C THR A 132 9.07 -6.72 -12.52
N GLY A 133 8.08 -5.84 -12.47
CA GLY A 133 8.03 -4.76 -11.49
C GLY A 133 7.38 -3.49 -12.01
N GLY A 134 6.72 -2.78 -11.09
CA GLY A 134 6.16 -1.45 -11.36
C GLY A 134 7.23 -0.46 -11.86
N ALA A 135 8.46 -0.56 -11.35
CA ALA A 135 9.56 0.33 -11.71
C ALA A 135 9.96 0.26 -13.16
N VAL A 136 10.17 -0.96 -13.64
CA VAL A 136 10.58 -1.19 -15.02
C VAL A 136 9.47 -0.70 -15.94
N THR A 137 8.22 -1.03 -15.62
CA THR A 137 7.07 -0.57 -16.41
C THR A 137 6.95 0.95 -16.44
N LEU A 138 7.09 1.61 -15.29
CA LEU A 138 7.05 3.07 -15.20
C LEU A 138 8.18 3.70 -16.04
N ALA A 139 9.40 3.20 -15.90
CA ALA A 139 10.57 3.71 -16.59
C ALA A 139 10.48 3.48 -18.11
N VAL A 140 10.09 2.28 -18.56
CA VAL A 140 9.89 1.98 -19.98
C VAL A 140 8.74 2.81 -20.55
N GLY A 141 7.60 2.87 -19.86
CA GLY A 141 6.44 3.66 -20.28
C GLY A 141 6.76 5.14 -20.40
N MET A 142 7.43 5.71 -19.40
CA MET A 142 7.87 7.11 -19.45
C MET A 142 8.90 7.33 -20.56
N THR A 143 9.86 6.41 -20.73
CA THR A 143 10.85 6.53 -21.82
C THR A 143 10.17 6.53 -23.18
N SER A 144 9.27 5.57 -23.44
CA SER A 144 8.48 5.48 -24.67
C SER A 144 7.61 6.71 -24.96
N ILE A 145 7.10 7.37 -23.91
CA ILE A 145 6.33 8.61 -24.06
C ILE A 145 7.27 9.75 -24.45
N PHE A 146 8.38 9.94 -23.72
CA PHE A 146 9.24 11.12 -23.86
C PHE A 146 10.18 11.08 -25.07
N THR A 147 10.55 9.91 -25.58
CA THR A 147 11.29 9.75 -26.85
C THR A 147 10.46 10.10 -28.09
N ARG A 148 9.23 10.60 -27.92
CA ARG A 148 8.47 11.25 -29.01
C ARG A 148 8.83 12.73 -29.17
N LEU A 149 9.53 13.30 -28.20
CA LEU A 149 10.03 14.66 -28.25
C LEU A 149 11.46 14.61 -28.79
N SER A 150 11.70 15.16 -29.98
CA SER A 150 13.01 15.17 -30.67
C SER A 150 14.26 15.55 -29.84
N PHE A 151 14.12 16.26 -28.73
CA PHE A 151 15.22 16.57 -27.81
C PHE A 151 15.57 15.42 -26.83
N PHE A 152 14.69 14.43 -26.66
CA PHE A 152 14.81 13.31 -25.73
C PHE A 152 15.23 11.99 -26.39
N ASP A 153 15.13 11.88 -27.71
CA ASP A 153 15.39 10.65 -28.46
C ASP A 153 16.79 10.07 -28.17
N THR A 154 17.82 10.92 -28.08
CA THR A 154 19.20 10.48 -27.76
C THR A 154 19.44 10.24 -26.28
N MET A 155 18.47 10.53 -25.41
CA MET A 155 18.60 10.44 -23.95
C MET A 155 17.83 9.26 -23.35
N ALA A 156 17.27 8.36 -24.16
CA ALA A 156 16.46 7.24 -23.70
C ALA A 156 17.15 6.38 -22.61
N PRO A 157 18.42 5.95 -22.74
CA PRO A 157 19.10 5.19 -21.66
C PRO A 157 19.21 6.00 -20.36
N TYR A 158 19.58 7.28 -20.46
CA TYR A 158 19.76 8.16 -19.31
C TYR A 158 18.44 8.43 -18.60
N PHE A 159 17.37 8.64 -19.37
CA PHE A 159 16.05 8.92 -18.84
C PHE A 159 15.44 7.68 -18.17
N TYR A 160 15.57 6.51 -18.81
CA TYR A 160 15.19 5.23 -18.19
C TYR A 160 15.90 5.04 -16.85
N GLN A 161 17.23 5.20 -16.81
CA GLN A 161 18.01 5.03 -15.59
C GLN A 161 17.65 6.06 -14.52
N PHE A 162 17.34 7.30 -14.92
CA PHE A 162 16.87 8.35 -14.02
C PHE A 162 15.54 7.98 -13.35
N VAL A 163 14.56 7.49 -14.12
CA VAL A 163 13.26 7.08 -13.59
C VAL A 163 13.39 5.87 -12.65
N ILE A 164 14.18 4.86 -13.04
CA ILE A 164 14.48 3.71 -12.18
C ILE A 164 15.15 4.14 -10.87
N LEU A 165 16.13 5.05 -10.93
CA LEU A 165 16.83 5.51 -9.72
C LEU A 165 15.90 6.28 -8.78
N PHE A 166 15.03 7.15 -9.32
CA PHE A 166 14.06 7.88 -8.52
C PHE A 166 13.15 6.93 -7.73
N GLU A 167 12.66 5.87 -8.37
CA GLU A 167 11.88 4.86 -7.69
C GLU A 167 12.70 4.03 -6.70
N ALA A 168 13.93 3.67 -7.05
CA ALA A 168 14.82 2.95 -6.13
C ALA A 168 15.05 3.73 -4.83
N VAL A 169 15.18 5.06 -4.91
CA VAL A 169 15.30 5.95 -3.73
C VAL A 169 14.00 5.97 -2.92
N PHE A 170 12.84 5.98 -3.58
CA PHE A 170 11.55 5.88 -2.91
C PHE A 170 11.42 4.56 -2.14
N ILE A 171 11.75 3.42 -2.77
CA ILE A 171 11.75 2.10 -2.13
C ILE A 171 12.76 2.05 -0.97
N LEU A 172 13.97 2.60 -1.16
CA LEU A 172 14.98 2.64 -0.11
C LEU A 172 14.50 3.40 1.14
N THR A 173 13.79 4.51 0.93
CA THR A 173 13.18 5.29 2.03
C THR A 173 12.10 4.48 2.74
N ALA A 174 11.27 3.73 2.00
CA ALA A 174 10.27 2.84 2.57
C ALA A 174 10.91 1.70 3.37
N ILE A 175 12.01 1.12 2.89
CA ILE A 175 12.77 0.08 3.60
C ILE A 175 13.43 0.64 4.87
N ASP A 176 13.98 1.85 4.85
CA ASP A 176 14.52 2.51 6.07
C ASP A 176 13.42 2.68 7.12
N ALA A 177 12.28 3.28 6.74
CA ALA A 177 11.14 3.45 7.64
C ALA A 177 10.60 2.11 8.14
N GLY A 178 10.47 1.12 7.25
CA GLY A 178 10.01 -0.23 7.57
C GLY A 178 10.94 -0.96 8.53
N THR A 179 12.27 -0.86 8.32
CA THR A 179 13.27 -1.48 9.20
C THR A 179 13.27 -0.83 10.58
N ARG A 180 13.06 0.48 10.66
CA ARG A 180 12.87 1.19 11.92
C ARG A 180 11.62 0.72 12.66
N VAL A 181 10.50 0.56 11.97
CA VAL A 181 9.25 0.03 12.57
C VAL A 181 9.42 -1.42 13.00
N ALA A 182 10.03 -2.27 12.16
CA ALA A 182 10.31 -3.67 12.48
C ALA A 182 11.15 -3.79 13.75
N ARG A 183 12.18 -2.94 13.90
CA ARG A 183 12.97 -2.86 15.12
C ARG A 183 12.12 -2.55 16.36
N TYR A 184 11.23 -1.57 16.28
CA TYR A 184 10.33 -1.25 17.39
C TYR A 184 9.38 -2.41 17.72
N LEU A 185 8.84 -3.09 16.71
CA LEU A 185 7.97 -4.26 16.91
C LEU A 185 8.72 -5.44 17.55
N ILE A 186 9.95 -5.70 17.13
CA ILE A 186 10.82 -6.73 17.73
C ILE A 186 11.12 -6.38 19.19
N GLN A 187 11.49 -5.12 19.47
CA GLN A 187 11.77 -4.66 20.83
C GLN A 187 10.53 -4.75 21.73
N ASP A 188 9.35 -4.43 21.23
CA ASP A 188 8.09 -4.52 21.96
C ASP A 188 7.72 -5.98 22.26
N PHE A 189 7.76 -6.84 21.22
CA PHE A 189 7.44 -8.27 21.34
C PHE A 189 8.39 -9.02 22.28
N PHE A 190 9.70 -8.93 22.07
CA PHE A 190 10.68 -9.59 22.94
C PHE A 190 10.86 -8.87 24.28
N GLY A 191 10.43 -7.61 24.37
CA GLY A 191 10.40 -6.83 25.60
C GLY A 191 9.48 -7.40 26.67
N GLU A 192 8.43 -8.12 26.28
CA GLU A 192 7.59 -8.87 27.23
C GLU A 192 8.32 -10.05 27.87
N LEU A 193 9.27 -10.67 27.16
CA LEU A 193 10.11 -11.76 27.67
C LEU A 193 11.31 -11.24 28.46
N TYR A 194 11.95 -10.17 27.96
CA TYR A 194 13.13 -9.55 28.58
C TYR A 194 12.97 -8.03 28.66
N LYS A 195 12.60 -7.56 29.85
CA LYS A 195 12.22 -6.15 30.12
C LYS A 195 13.20 -5.09 29.58
N PRO A 196 14.53 -5.27 29.63
CA PRO A 196 15.45 -4.27 29.06
C PRO A 196 15.27 -4.01 27.55
N LEU A 197 14.71 -4.96 26.79
CA LEU A 197 14.42 -4.74 25.36
C LEU A 197 13.33 -3.69 25.11
N LYS A 198 12.45 -3.41 26.08
CA LYS A 198 11.48 -2.32 25.98
C LYS A 198 12.13 -0.93 25.99
N GLN A 199 13.39 -0.83 26.43
CA GLN A 199 14.12 0.44 26.43
C GLN A 199 14.66 0.73 25.03
N VAL A 200 13.98 1.61 24.30
CA VAL A 200 14.31 1.96 22.91
C VAL A 200 15.71 2.55 22.71
N ASN A 201 16.33 3.07 23.77
CA ASN A 201 17.67 3.66 23.75
C ASN A 201 18.76 2.70 24.25
N TRP A 202 18.40 1.48 24.66
CA TRP A 202 19.37 0.51 25.13
C TRP A 202 20.13 -0.08 23.94
N LEU A 203 21.43 0.22 23.87
CA LEU A 203 22.27 -0.05 22.70
C LEU A 203 22.31 -1.55 22.32
N PRO A 204 22.53 -2.51 23.25
CA PRO A 204 22.54 -3.93 22.90
C PRO A 204 21.21 -4.41 22.32
N GLY A 205 20.08 -4.00 22.92
CA GLY A 205 18.75 -4.35 22.44
C GLY A 205 18.43 -3.74 21.07
N THR A 206 18.88 -2.51 20.85
CA THR A 206 18.71 -1.81 19.57
C THR A 206 19.52 -2.48 18.46
N ILE A 207 20.77 -2.85 18.72
CA ILE A 207 21.63 -3.58 17.77
C ILE A 207 21.01 -4.95 17.46
N PHE A 208 20.63 -5.71 18.49
CA PHE A 208 19.99 -7.01 18.33
C PHE A 208 18.75 -6.93 17.43
N ALA A 209 17.81 -6.03 17.73
CA ALA A 209 16.59 -5.90 16.97
C ALA A 209 16.84 -5.40 15.54
N SER A 210 17.85 -4.55 15.33
CA SER A 210 18.25 -4.10 13.99
C SER A 210 18.85 -5.24 13.16
N VAL A 211 19.77 -6.02 13.73
CA VAL A 211 20.39 -7.16 13.05
C VAL A 211 19.35 -8.21 12.70
N LEU A 212 18.41 -8.49 13.63
CA LEU A 212 17.33 -9.43 13.37
C LEU A 212 16.40 -8.95 12.24
N ALA A 213 16.03 -7.66 12.23
CA ALA A 213 15.23 -7.09 11.16
C ALA A 213 15.94 -7.16 9.80
N CYS A 214 17.23 -6.78 9.74
CA CYS A 214 18.03 -6.86 8.51
C CYS A 214 18.21 -8.31 8.04
N PHE A 215 18.39 -9.26 8.95
CA PHE A 215 18.47 -10.68 8.62
C PHE A 215 17.14 -11.19 8.03
N ALA A 216 15.99 -10.78 8.60
CA ALA A 216 14.68 -11.13 8.06
C ALA A 216 14.48 -10.57 6.64
N TRP A 217 14.87 -9.32 6.37
CA TRP A 217 14.86 -8.76 5.02
C TRP A 217 15.77 -9.53 4.06
N GLY A 218 16.99 -9.87 4.50
CA GLY A 218 17.95 -10.66 3.70
C GLY A 218 17.44 -12.06 3.39
N TYR A 219 16.76 -12.72 4.34
CA TYR A 219 16.13 -14.01 4.13
C TYR A 219 15.01 -13.95 3.08
N LEU A 220 14.15 -12.92 3.15
CA LEU A 220 13.09 -12.71 2.15
C LEU A 220 13.66 -12.44 0.76
N LEU A 221 14.76 -11.68 0.67
CA LEU A 221 15.46 -11.46 -0.60
C LEU A 221 16.05 -12.76 -1.15
N TYR A 222 16.65 -13.58 -0.29
CA TYR A 222 17.24 -14.86 -0.66
C TYR A 222 16.19 -15.90 -1.08
N SER A 223 14.99 -15.89 -0.48
CA SER A 223 13.95 -16.88 -0.78
C SER A 223 13.33 -16.71 -2.18
N GLY A 224 13.44 -15.53 -2.79
CA GLY A 224 12.99 -15.27 -4.18
C GLY A 224 11.47 -15.28 -4.42
N ASP A 225 10.65 -15.83 -3.51
CA ASP A 225 9.18 -15.80 -3.61
C ASP A 225 8.57 -14.55 -2.97
N ILE A 226 8.43 -13.49 -3.78
CA ILE A 226 7.76 -12.25 -3.38
C ILE A 226 6.24 -12.36 -3.61
N SER A 227 5.80 -13.20 -4.54
CA SER A 227 4.42 -13.22 -5.04
C SER A 227 3.39 -13.66 -4.00
N SER A 228 3.69 -14.74 -3.25
CA SER A 228 2.81 -15.27 -2.22
C SER A 228 2.77 -14.38 -0.96
N ILE A 229 3.88 -13.70 -0.70
CA ILE A 229 4.07 -12.78 0.43
C ILE A 229 3.43 -11.42 0.16
N TRP A 230 3.45 -10.93 -1.08
CA TRP A 230 2.89 -9.62 -1.44
C TRP A 230 1.41 -9.50 -1.08
N VAL A 231 0.65 -10.56 -1.34
CA VAL A 231 -0.78 -10.59 -1.00
C VAL A 231 -0.99 -10.64 0.52
N LEU A 232 -0.17 -11.41 1.23
CA LEU A 232 -0.22 -11.48 2.71
C LEU A 232 0.14 -10.13 3.34
N PHE A 233 1.15 -9.44 2.79
CA PHE A 233 1.53 -8.08 3.13
C PHE A 233 0.38 -7.11 2.89
N GLY A 234 -0.27 -7.20 1.72
CA GLY A 234 -1.44 -6.42 1.36
C GLY A 234 -2.59 -6.58 2.36
N VAL A 235 -2.95 -7.81 2.70
CA VAL A 235 -3.97 -8.11 3.72
C VAL A 235 -3.59 -7.52 5.08
N SER A 236 -2.35 -7.72 5.52
CA SER A 236 -1.84 -7.19 6.80
C SER A 236 -1.90 -5.66 6.85
N ASN A 237 -1.45 -4.99 5.79
CA ASN A 237 -1.47 -3.54 5.66
C ASN A 237 -2.90 -2.99 5.72
N GLN A 238 -3.84 -3.64 5.03
CA GLN A 238 -5.23 -3.18 5.05
C GLN A 238 -5.94 -3.48 6.37
N LEU A 239 -5.57 -4.54 7.11
CA LEU A 239 -6.04 -4.74 8.49
C LEU A 239 -5.53 -3.64 9.43
N MET A 240 -4.30 -3.17 9.27
CA MET A 240 -3.84 -1.98 9.99
C MET A 240 -4.70 -0.75 9.63
N ALA A 241 -5.04 -0.58 8.35
CA ALA A 241 -5.92 0.52 7.94
C ALA A 241 -7.31 0.46 8.58
N VAL A 242 -7.88 -0.74 8.73
CA VAL A 242 -9.12 -0.96 9.49
C VAL A 242 -8.97 -0.44 10.92
N ILE A 243 -7.87 -0.74 11.61
CA ILE A 243 -7.63 -0.24 12.97
C ILE A 243 -7.55 1.30 12.98
N GLY A 244 -6.83 1.89 12.02
CA GLY A 244 -6.74 3.34 11.87
C GLY A 244 -8.11 4.00 11.69
N LEU A 245 -8.97 3.42 10.85
CA LEU A 245 -10.34 3.89 10.63
C LEU A 245 -11.24 3.68 11.86
N ILE A 246 -11.04 2.59 12.63
CA ILE A 246 -11.74 2.38 13.90
C ILE A 246 -11.39 3.48 14.90
N ILE A 247 -10.10 3.78 15.05
CA ILE A 247 -9.61 4.84 15.93
C ILE A 247 -10.17 6.18 15.48
N GLY A 248 -10.08 6.50 14.18
CA GLY A 248 -10.63 7.72 13.59
C GLY A 248 -12.13 7.89 13.85
N ALA A 249 -12.93 6.85 13.57
CA ALA A 249 -14.37 6.85 13.85
C ALA A 249 -14.66 7.09 15.35
N THR A 250 -13.88 6.45 16.23
CA THR A 250 -14.02 6.60 17.68
C THR A 250 -13.72 8.02 18.15
N VAL A 251 -12.65 8.63 17.62
CA VAL A 251 -12.25 10.01 17.95
C VAL A 251 -13.31 11.01 17.45
N ILE A 252 -13.79 10.85 16.22
CA ILE A 252 -14.85 11.70 15.67
C ILE A 252 -16.14 11.58 16.50
N LEU A 253 -16.56 10.36 16.87
CA LEU A 253 -17.72 10.15 17.74
C LEU A 253 -17.59 10.83 19.10
N LYS A 254 -16.37 10.95 19.65
CA LYS A 254 -16.12 11.65 20.91
C LYS A 254 -16.12 13.17 20.76
N MET A 255 -15.46 13.70 19.72
CA MET A 255 -15.16 15.13 19.63
C MET A 255 -16.13 15.94 18.75
N ALA A 256 -16.68 15.34 17.69
CA ALA A 256 -17.43 16.09 16.69
C ALA A 256 -18.80 16.54 17.21
N SER A 257 -19.19 17.79 16.94
CA SER A 257 -20.53 18.29 17.27
C SER A 257 -21.62 17.56 16.48
N ASN A 258 -21.38 17.30 15.20
CA ASN A 258 -22.32 16.57 14.35
C ASN A 258 -21.99 15.07 14.33
N LYS A 259 -22.95 14.26 14.78
CA LYS A 259 -22.83 12.79 14.81
C LYS A 259 -22.56 12.19 13.44
N HIS A 260 -23.00 12.80 12.34
CA HIS A 260 -22.87 12.22 11.00
C HIS A 260 -21.42 12.20 10.49
N TYR A 261 -20.51 13.00 11.07
CA TYR A 261 -19.11 13.02 10.64
C TYR A 261 -18.40 11.68 10.85
N TRP A 262 -18.83 10.83 11.77
CA TRP A 262 -18.19 9.51 11.92
C TRP A 262 -18.37 8.60 10.68
N LEU A 263 -19.36 8.89 9.83
CA LEU A 263 -19.60 8.16 8.58
C LEU A 263 -18.42 8.29 7.62
N THR A 264 -17.63 9.36 7.72
CA THR A 264 -16.42 9.53 6.90
C THR A 264 -15.37 8.45 7.18
N CYS A 265 -15.40 7.83 8.37
CA CYS A 265 -14.54 6.70 8.70
C CYS A 265 -15.29 5.37 8.58
N LEU A 266 -16.59 5.32 8.92
CA LEU A 266 -17.37 4.08 8.89
C LEU A 266 -17.55 3.52 7.47
N ILE A 267 -17.85 4.37 6.48
CA ILE A 267 -18.10 3.91 5.10
C ILE A 267 -16.84 3.25 4.50
N PRO A 268 -15.66 3.91 4.52
CA PRO A 268 -14.42 3.27 4.09
C PRO A 268 -14.08 2.02 4.91
N LEU A 269 -14.35 2.02 6.22
CA LEU A 269 -14.09 0.89 7.10
C LEU A 269 -14.92 -0.34 6.70
N ALA A 270 -16.21 -0.16 6.44
CA ALA A 270 -17.09 -1.26 6.06
C ALA A 270 -16.66 -1.88 4.73
N TYR A 271 -16.37 -1.04 3.74
CA TYR A 271 -15.85 -1.49 2.45
C TYR A 271 -14.54 -2.27 2.60
N LEU A 272 -13.57 -1.69 3.32
CA LEU A 272 -12.25 -2.27 3.45
C LEU A 272 -12.28 -3.57 4.26
N TYR A 273 -13.02 -3.57 5.38
CA TYR A 273 -13.16 -4.76 6.22
C TYR A 273 -13.73 -5.94 5.44
N VAL A 274 -14.81 -5.73 4.68
CA VAL A 274 -15.42 -6.78 3.85
C VAL A 274 -14.41 -7.26 2.80
N THR A 275 -13.82 -6.32 2.06
CA THR A 275 -12.89 -6.64 0.95
C THR A 275 -11.68 -7.45 1.45
N VAL A 276 -11.05 -7.04 2.55
CA VAL A 276 -9.88 -7.71 3.12
C VAL A 276 -10.22 -9.11 3.63
N ASN A 277 -11.36 -9.28 4.32
CA ASN A 277 -11.79 -10.59 4.79
C ASN A 277 -12.12 -11.53 3.63
N THR A 278 -12.78 -11.03 2.57
CA THR A 278 -13.05 -11.81 1.36
C THR A 278 -11.75 -12.24 0.68
N ALA A 279 -10.76 -11.34 0.57
CA ALA A 279 -9.47 -11.66 -0.05
C ALA A 279 -8.69 -12.68 0.77
N SER A 280 -8.63 -12.50 2.10
CA SER A 280 -7.95 -13.40 3.03
C SER A 280 -8.57 -14.81 2.97
N PHE A 281 -9.90 -14.90 2.92
CA PHE A 281 -10.59 -16.18 2.80
C PHE A 281 -10.32 -16.86 1.45
N TRP A 282 -10.33 -16.09 0.35
CA TRP A 282 -10.01 -16.62 -0.98
C TRP A 282 -8.59 -17.17 -1.03
N MET A 283 -7.60 -16.42 -0.52
CA MET A 283 -6.20 -16.84 -0.49
C MET A 283 -6.00 -18.11 0.32
N MET A 284 -6.64 -18.19 1.48
CA MET A 284 -6.59 -19.37 2.34
C MET A 284 -7.12 -20.61 1.61
N LYS A 285 -8.25 -20.49 0.90
CA LYS A 285 -8.88 -21.62 0.20
C LYS A 285 -8.16 -22.00 -1.10
N GLN A 286 -7.77 -21.04 -1.92
CA GLN A 286 -7.30 -21.29 -3.29
C GLN A 286 -5.78 -21.43 -3.40
N VAL A 287 -5.03 -20.85 -2.47
CA VAL A 287 -3.57 -20.77 -2.52
C VAL A 287 -2.96 -21.51 -1.31
N TYR A 288 -3.15 -21.02 -0.09
CA TYR A 288 -2.34 -21.48 1.06
C TYR A 288 -2.65 -22.90 1.52
N PHE A 289 -3.92 -23.33 1.49
CA PHE A 289 -4.33 -24.70 1.84
C PHE A 289 -4.63 -25.59 0.62
N ASN A 290 -4.24 -25.16 -0.59
CA ASN A 290 -4.41 -25.95 -1.81
C ASN A 290 -3.06 -26.57 -2.23
N PRO A 291 -2.82 -27.88 -2.02
CA PRO A 291 -1.56 -28.52 -2.35
C PRO A 291 -1.20 -28.48 -3.84
N ALA A 292 -2.18 -28.24 -4.72
CA ALA A 292 -1.97 -28.14 -6.16
C ALA A 292 -1.52 -26.73 -6.62
N ASN A 293 -1.56 -25.74 -5.74
CA ASN A 293 -1.15 -24.37 -6.06
C ASN A 293 0.33 -24.16 -5.71
N ALA A 294 1.06 -23.43 -6.57
CA ALA A 294 2.47 -23.10 -6.35
C ALA A 294 2.72 -22.31 -5.05
N GLY A 295 1.72 -21.55 -4.58
CA GLY A 295 1.77 -20.79 -3.32
C GLY A 295 1.33 -21.57 -2.08
N PHE A 296 1.24 -22.90 -2.14
CA PHE A 296 0.87 -23.73 -0.99
C PHE A 296 1.82 -23.49 0.19
N SER A 297 1.27 -23.07 1.32
CA SER A 297 2.02 -22.83 2.54
C SER A 297 1.10 -22.90 3.75
N ILE A 298 1.26 -23.97 4.53
CA ILE A 298 0.50 -24.18 5.77
C ILE A 298 0.74 -23.03 6.74
N VAL A 299 1.98 -22.54 6.83
CA VAL A 299 2.36 -21.41 7.69
C VAL A 299 1.59 -20.16 7.28
N ASN A 300 1.57 -19.80 6.00
CA ASN A 300 0.84 -18.62 5.51
C ASN A 300 -0.67 -18.77 5.71
N GLY A 301 -1.21 -19.98 5.56
CA GLY A 301 -2.61 -20.28 5.85
C GLY A 301 -2.98 -20.07 7.32
N ILE A 302 -2.14 -20.56 8.24
CA ILE A 302 -2.34 -20.37 9.69
C ILE A 302 -2.23 -18.88 10.06
N LEU A 303 -1.22 -18.17 9.55
CA LEU A 303 -1.07 -16.73 9.80
C LEU A 303 -2.28 -15.94 9.30
N SER A 304 -2.80 -16.27 8.11
CA SER A 304 -4.00 -15.65 7.56
C SER A 304 -5.24 -15.92 8.43
N LEU A 305 -5.37 -17.14 8.96
CA LEU A 305 -6.45 -17.49 9.88
C LEU A 305 -6.38 -16.68 11.17
N ILE A 306 -5.19 -16.56 11.77
CA ILE A 306 -4.97 -15.75 12.99
C ILE A 306 -5.38 -14.29 12.72
N MET A 307 -4.93 -13.72 11.60
CA MET A 307 -5.29 -12.35 11.22
C MET A 307 -6.79 -12.14 11.05
N LEU A 308 -7.49 -13.09 10.42
CA LEU A 308 -8.95 -13.04 10.24
C LEU A 308 -9.68 -13.07 11.60
N VAL A 309 -9.26 -13.94 12.52
CA VAL A 309 -9.83 -14.01 13.87
C VAL A 309 -9.60 -12.71 14.63
N LEU A 310 -8.38 -12.16 14.58
CA LEU A 310 -8.05 -10.89 15.22
C LEU A 310 -8.88 -9.73 14.64
N ALA A 311 -9.07 -9.69 13.33
CA ALA A 311 -9.90 -8.67 12.68
C ALA A 311 -11.34 -8.68 13.21
N VAL A 312 -11.93 -9.87 13.40
CA VAL A 312 -13.27 -10.04 13.98
C VAL A 312 -13.30 -9.55 15.43
N ILE A 313 -12.32 -9.95 16.25
CA ILE A 313 -12.24 -9.53 17.66
C ILE A 313 -12.16 -8.00 17.77
N ILE A 314 -11.31 -7.37 16.95
CA ILE A 314 -11.13 -5.92 16.92
C ILE A 314 -12.45 -5.24 16.52
N LEU A 315 -13.13 -5.73 15.47
CA LEU A 315 -14.39 -5.16 15.02
C LEU A 315 -15.49 -5.27 16.08
N VAL A 316 -15.64 -6.44 16.71
CA VAL A 316 -16.63 -6.65 17.79
C VAL A 316 -16.36 -5.72 18.97
N THR A 317 -15.09 -5.58 19.36
CA THR A 317 -14.68 -4.69 20.45
C THR A 317 -14.97 -3.23 20.11
N ALA A 318 -14.67 -2.80 18.87
CA ALA A 318 -14.99 -1.46 18.38
C ALA A 318 -16.50 -1.18 18.39
N ILE A 319 -17.32 -2.12 17.90
CA ILE A 319 -18.79 -1.97 17.90
C ILE A 319 -19.33 -1.84 19.32
N ARG A 320 -18.84 -2.64 20.27
CA ARG A 320 -19.22 -2.53 21.69
C ARG A 320 -18.89 -1.13 22.23
N GLN A 321 -17.69 -0.64 21.94
CA GLN A 321 -17.26 0.69 22.36
C GLN A 321 -18.11 1.81 21.74
N TRP A 322 -18.44 1.70 20.45
CA TRP A 322 -19.29 2.69 19.77
C TRP A 322 -20.71 2.70 20.31
N ARG A 323 -21.29 1.53 20.64
CA ARG A 323 -22.60 1.46 21.30
C ARG A 323 -22.60 2.22 22.63
N HIS A 324 -21.56 2.02 23.44
CA HIS A 324 -21.41 2.72 24.71
C HIS A 324 -21.27 4.24 24.53
N LEU A 325 -20.40 4.70 23.63
CA LEU A 325 -20.22 6.12 23.33
C LEU A 325 -21.50 6.77 22.78
N TRP A 326 -22.23 6.03 21.95
CA TRP A 326 -23.50 6.49 21.39
C TRP A 326 -24.60 6.63 22.45
N GLN A 327 -24.60 5.76 23.47
CA GLN A 327 -25.52 5.86 24.60
C GLN A 327 -25.15 7.01 25.54
N GLN A 328 -23.86 7.19 25.86
CA GLN A 328 -23.40 8.26 26.76
C GLN A 328 -23.69 9.67 26.24
N ARG A 329 -23.68 9.88 24.91
CA ARG A 329 -24.07 11.16 24.30
C ARG A 329 -25.57 11.43 24.30
N ARG A 330 -26.41 10.41 24.51
CA ARG A 330 -27.88 10.55 24.59
C ARG A 330 -28.34 10.96 25.98
N THR A 331 -27.57 10.65 27.01
CA THR A 331 -27.68 11.28 28.33
C THR A 331 -27.24 12.74 28.21
N PRO A 332 -28.05 13.73 28.59
CA PRO A 332 -27.58 15.09 28.68
C PRO A 332 -26.42 15.09 29.70
N LEU A 333 -25.21 15.41 29.24
CA LEU A 333 -24.10 15.67 30.15
C LEU A 333 -24.47 16.93 30.92
N GLY A 334 -24.95 16.72 32.15
CA GLY A 334 -24.89 17.76 33.16
C GLY A 334 -23.45 18.24 33.27
N ILE A 335 -23.29 19.56 33.23
CA ILE A 335 -22.17 20.34 33.76
C ILE A 335 -20.84 20.29 32.97
N GLU A 336 -20.46 19.21 32.27
CA GLU A 336 -19.19 19.20 31.50
C GLU A 336 -19.30 19.78 30.06
N GLY A 337 -20.51 19.83 29.51
CA GLY A 337 -20.76 20.41 28.17
C GLY A 337 -20.61 21.93 28.12
N GLU A 338 -20.85 22.62 29.25
CA GLU A 338 -20.70 24.07 29.33
C GLU A 338 -19.24 24.49 29.35
N ALA A 339 -18.34 23.76 30.03
CA ALA A 339 -16.92 24.09 30.10
C ALA A 339 -16.21 24.03 28.72
N LEU A 340 -16.62 23.09 27.86
CA LEU A 340 -16.10 23.02 26.48
C LEU A 340 -16.73 24.07 25.55
N ALA A 341 -17.96 24.52 25.85
CA ALA A 341 -18.61 25.59 25.12
C ALA A 341 -18.03 26.97 25.47
N THR A 342 -17.68 27.22 26.74
CA THR A 342 -16.95 28.43 27.15
C THR A 342 -15.55 28.49 26.54
N ALA A 343 -14.83 27.36 26.46
CA ALA A 343 -13.52 27.31 25.81
C ALA A 343 -13.56 27.65 24.30
N LYS A 344 -14.71 27.45 23.62
CA LYS A 344 -14.88 27.83 22.21
C LYS A 344 -15.12 29.33 22.00
N ASN A 345 -15.65 30.05 22.99
CA ASN A 345 -15.95 31.47 22.87
C ASN A 345 -14.79 32.39 23.24
N THR A 346 -13.70 31.87 23.81
CA THR A 346 -12.50 32.66 24.17
C THR A 346 -11.38 32.57 23.13
N LEU A 347 -11.60 31.88 22.00
CA LEU A 347 -10.58 31.63 20.95
C LEU A 347 -11.09 31.96 19.53
N LEU A 348 -12.06 32.87 19.43
CA LEU A 348 -12.31 33.68 18.22
C LEU A 348 -11.65 35.05 18.43
#